data_AF-A0A383F3X5-F1
#
_entry.id   AF-A0A383F3X5-F1
#
_cell.length_a   1.000
_cell.length_b   1.000
_cell.length_c   1.000
_cell.angle_alpha   90.00
_cell.angle_beta   90.00
_cell.angle_gamma   90.00
#
_symmetry.space_group_name_H-M   'P 1'
#
loop_
_entity.id
_entity.type
_entity.pdbx_description
1 polymer ?
#
loop_
_entity_poly.entity_id
_entity_poly.type
_entity_poly.pdbx_seq_one_letter_code
_entity_poly.pdbx_strand_id
1 'polypeptide(L)'
;MSKHSQHTTSSASSSFQKLLDLMATLRSPAGCAWDREQTLKSLRPFLIEETYEVIDAIDRNDVHSLRNELGDFLLEAVFVAQICSEQDSFHIGDSIDAVCEKLIRRHPHVFDHDDENQNSLT
;
A
#
# COMPACT_ATOMS: atom_id res chain seq x y z
N MET A 1 12.72 -25.62 30.41
CA MET A 1 13.31 -24.46 29.70
C MET A 1 12.46 -24.16 28.47
N SER A 2 11.31 -23.49 28.64
CA SER A 2 10.45 -23.11 27.51
C SER A 2 10.83 -21.70 27.04
N LYS A 3 11.60 -21.62 25.96
CA LYS A 3 11.80 -20.37 25.22
C LYS A 3 10.46 -20.00 24.59
N HIS A 4 9.71 -19.11 25.24
CA HIS A 4 8.55 -18.48 24.61
C HIS A 4 9.11 -17.52 23.56
N SER A 5 8.97 -17.90 22.29
CA SER A 5 9.27 -17.03 21.16
C SER A 5 8.30 -15.85 21.21
N GLN A 6 8.79 -14.66 21.53
CA GLN A 6 8.00 -13.45 21.49
C GLN A 6 7.75 -13.11 20.02
N HIS A 7 6.55 -13.41 19.52
CA HIS A 7 6.07 -12.89 18.25
C HIS A 7 5.73 -11.41 18.46
N THR A 8 6.66 -10.51 18.14
CA THR A 8 6.34 -9.09 18.02
C THR A 8 5.54 -8.89 16.74
N THR A 9 4.28 -8.48 16.86
CA THR A 9 3.45 -8.19 15.68
C THR A 9 3.94 -6.87 15.09
N SER A 10 4.47 -6.91 13.86
CA SER A 10 4.87 -5.70 13.12
C SER A 10 3.64 -4.82 12.86
N SER A 11 3.76 -3.50 13.07
CA SER A 11 2.71 -2.55 12.69
C SER A 11 2.54 -2.52 11.17
N ALA A 12 1.34 -2.17 10.69
CA ALA A 12 1.09 -1.99 9.26
C ALA A 12 2.07 -0.99 8.63
N SER A 13 2.42 0.10 9.33
CA SER A 13 3.41 1.08 8.87
C SER A 13 4.80 0.47 8.70
N SER A 14 5.27 -0.34 9.66
CA SER A 14 6.59 -0.98 9.56
C SER A 14 6.64 -2.09 8.50
N SER A 15 5.55 -2.84 8.33
CA SER A 15 5.42 -3.83 7.25
C SER A 15 5.38 -3.16 5.87
N PHE A 16 4.66 -2.04 5.74
CA PHE A 16 4.60 -1.30 4.49
C PHE A 16 5.94 -0.65 4.15
N GLN A 17 6.61 -0.02 5.12
CA GLN A 17 7.97 0.52 4.91
C GLN A 17 8.93 -0.57 4.43
N LYS A 18 8.86 -1.78 5.02
CA LYS A 18 9.68 -2.91 4.56
C LYS A 18 9.42 -3.28 3.10
N LEU A 19 8.17 -3.21 2.62
CA LEU A 19 7.84 -3.42 1.20
C LEU A 19 8.48 -2.35 0.31
N LEU A 20 8.43 -1.07 0.72
CA LEU A 20 9.08 0.02 -0.01
C LEU A 20 10.59 -0.19 -0.10
N ASP A 21 11.23 -0.55 1.02
CA ASP A 21 12.68 -0.78 1.07
C ASP A 21 13.10 -1.97 0.19
N LEU A 22 12.30 -3.04 0.18
CA LEU A 22 12.51 -4.20 -0.69
C LEU A 22 12.40 -3.81 -2.16
N MET A 23 11.36 -3.08 -2.56
CA MET A 23 11.18 -2.64 -3.94
C MET A 23 12.32 -1.73 -4.40
N ALA A 24 12.72 -0.76 -3.58
CA ALA A 24 13.87 0.10 -3.86
C ALA A 24 15.17 -0.71 -4.02
N THR A 25 15.37 -1.74 -3.19
CA THR A 25 16.51 -2.65 -3.31
C THR A 25 16.47 -3.44 -4.61
N LEU A 26 15.32 -4.02 -4.98
CA LEU A 26 15.12 -4.80 -6.20
C LEU A 26 15.39 -3.98 -7.46
N ARG A 27 14.98 -2.70 -7.46
CA ARG A 27 15.19 -1.78 -8.59
C ARG A 27 16.50 -0.98 -8.54
N SER A 28 17.30 -1.14 -7.48
CA SER A 28 18.63 -0.53 -7.41
C SER A 28 19.55 -1.04 -8.53
N PRO A 29 20.65 -0.32 -8.87
CA PRO A 29 21.61 -0.78 -9.88
C PRO A 29 22.20 -2.17 -9.61
N ALA A 30 22.30 -2.59 -8.34
CA ALA A 30 22.77 -3.91 -7.93
C ALA A 30 21.64 -4.94 -7.73
N GLY A 31 20.38 -4.54 -7.95
CA GLY A 31 19.20 -5.36 -7.75
C GLY A 31 18.92 -6.34 -8.89
N CYS A 32 17.65 -6.73 -9.02
CA CYS A 32 17.18 -7.69 -10.01
C CYS A 32 17.11 -7.05 -11.40
N ALA A 33 17.65 -7.73 -12.43
CA ALA A 33 17.65 -7.22 -13.79
C ALA A 33 16.24 -7.08 -14.36
N TRP A 34 15.39 -8.09 -14.13
CA TRP A 34 14.01 -8.06 -14.58
C TRP A 34 13.23 -6.91 -13.95
N ASP A 35 13.39 -6.69 -12.64
CA ASP A 35 12.69 -5.62 -11.94
C ASP A 35 13.08 -4.26 -12.49
N ARG A 36 14.38 -3.99 -12.71
CA ARG A 36 14.87 -2.72 -13.29
C ARG A 36 14.33 -2.45 -14.70
N GLU A 37 14.22 -3.49 -15.52
CA GLU A 37 13.77 -3.37 -16.91
C GLU A 37 12.26 -3.05 -17.03
N GLN A 38 11.49 -3.20 -15.94
CA GLN A 38 10.07 -2.86 -15.95
C GLN A 38 9.81 -1.37 -16.15
N THR A 39 8.73 -1.10 -16.87
CA THR A 39 8.19 0.22 -17.16
C THR A 39 6.72 0.27 -16.75
N LEU A 40 6.14 1.47 -16.60
CA LEU A 40 4.70 1.61 -16.35
C LEU A 40 3.83 0.87 -17.37
N LYS A 41 4.29 0.73 -18.62
CA LYS A 41 3.56 0.02 -19.66
C LYS A 41 3.66 -1.50 -19.50
N SER A 42 4.82 -2.02 -19.11
CA SER A 42 5.01 -3.46 -18.93
C SER A 42 4.32 -4.00 -17.67
N LEU A 43 4.08 -3.15 -16.67
CA LEU A 43 3.36 -3.51 -15.45
C LEU A 43 1.83 -3.58 -15.60
N ARG A 44 1.27 -3.02 -16.68
CA ARG A 44 -0.19 -3.02 -16.93
C ARG A 44 -0.87 -4.39 -16.83
N PRO A 45 -0.37 -5.46 -17.48
CA PRO A 45 -0.99 -6.78 -17.38
C PRO A 45 -1.01 -7.31 -15.94
N PHE A 46 0.09 -7.15 -15.18
CA PHE A 46 0.18 -7.61 -13.79
C PHE A 46 -0.83 -6.89 -12.89
N LEU A 47 -0.95 -5.56 -12.99
CA LEU A 47 -2.01 -4.82 -12.27
C LEU A 47 -3.42 -5.36 -12.53
N ILE A 48 -3.71 -5.77 -13.77
CA ILE A 48 -5.00 -6.35 -14.13
C ILE A 48 -5.15 -7.74 -13.54
N GLU A 49 -4.14 -8.58 -13.67
CA GLU A 49 -4.08 -9.95 -13.15
C GLU A 49 -4.32 -9.98 -11.64
N GLU A 50 -3.52 -9.24 -10.85
CA GLU A 50 -3.66 -9.19 -9.39
C GLU A 50 -5.04 -8.67 -8.96
N THR A 51 -5.63 -7.75 -9.72
CA THR A 51 -7.00 -7.30 -9.47
C THR A 51 -8.01 -8.44 -9.64
N TYR A 52 -7.85 -9.24 -10.70
CA TYR A 52 -8.71 -10.40 -10.93
C TYR A 52 -8.49 -11.51 -9.90
N GLU A 53 -7.26 -11.74 -9.46
CA GLU A 53 -6.96 -12.75 -8.43
C GLU A 53 -7.54 -12.39 -7.07
N VAL A 54 -7.48 -11.11 -6.67
CA VAL A 54 -8.20 -10.61 -5.49
C VAL A 54 -9.70 -10.85 -5.59
N ILE A 55 -10.30 -10.55 -6.74
CA ILE A 55 -11.75 -10.77 -6.99
C ILE A 55 -12.08 -12.26 -6.89
N ASP A 56 -11.31 -13.12 -7.55
CA ASP A 56 -11.52 -14.57 -7.54
C ASP A 56 -11.36 -15.17 -6.13
N ALA A 57 -10.42 -14.67 -5.32
CA ALA A 57 -10.29 -15.07 -3.92
C ALA A 57 -11.53 -14.67 -3.07
N ILE A 58 -12.11 -13.48 -3.32
CA ILE A 58 -13.36 -13.04 -2.70
C ILE A 58 -14.51 -13.96 -3.11
N ASP A 59 -14.68 -14.22 -4.40
CA ASP A 59 -15.78 -15.02 -4.94
C ASP A 59 -15.76 -16.46 -4.41
N ARG A 60 -14.56 -17.01 -4.22
CA ARG A 60 -14.35 -18.35 -3.63
C ARG A 60 -14.43 -18.37 -2.10
N ASN A 61 -14.58 -17.21 -1.45
CA ASN A 61 -14.49 -17.06 0.01
C ASN A 61 -13.17 -17.64 0.59
N ASP A 62 -12.09 -17.58 -0.18
CA ASP A 62 -10.78 -18.09 0.21
C ASP A 62 -9.97 -16.97 0.88
N VAL A 63 -10.11 -16.87 2.21
CA VAL A 63 -9.40 -15.86 3.01
C VAL A 63 -7.88 -16.06 2.98
N HIS A 64 -7.40 -17.28 2.76
CA HIS A 64 -5.97 -17.55 2.69
C HIS A 64 -5.39 -16.99 1.39
N SER A 65 -6.00 -17.29 0.25
CA SER A 65 -5.61 -16.69 -1.04
C SER A 65 -5.79 -15.18 -1.01
N LEU A 66 -6.92 -14.68 -0.50
CA LEU A 66 -7.18 -13.24 -0.45
C LEU A 66 -6.08 -12.45 0.28
N ARG A 67 -5.51 -13.03 1.34
CA ARG A 67 -4.38 -12.40 2.05
C ARG A 67 -3.14 -12.27 1.17
N ASN A 68 -2.86 -13.27 0.33
CA ASN A 68 -1.69 -13.27 -0.55
C ASN A 68 -1.93 -12.31 -1.72
N GLU A 69 -3.06 -12.42 -2.41
CA GLU A 69 -3.32 -11.60 -3.60
C GLU A 69 -3.48 -10.11 -3.24
N LEU A 70 -3.97 -9.79 -2.03
CA LEU A 70 -3.96 -8.40 -1.55
C LEU A 70 -2.53 -7.87 -1.35
N GLY A 71 -1.60 -8.74 -0.98
CA GLY A 71 -0.17 -8.42 -0.90
C GLY A 71 0.43 -8.15 -2.28
N ASP A 72 0.11 -8.99 -3.27
CA ASP A 72 0.62 -8.86 -4.63
C ASP A 72 0.00 -7.66 -5.36
N PHE A 73 -1.28 -7.37 -5.11
CA PHE A 73 -1.90 -6.11 -5.53
C PHE A 73 -1.20 -4.87 -4.95
N LEU A 74 -0.81 -4.91 -3.67
CA LEU A 74 -0.03 -3.83 -3.04
C LEU A 74 1.39 -3.75 -3.59
N LEU A 75 2.02 -4.88 -3.91
CA LEU A 75 3.32 -4.94 -4.58
C LEU A 75 3.28 -4.16 -5.89
N GLU A 76 2.29 -4.43 -6.75
CA GLU A 76 2.17 -3.75 -8.04
C GLU A 76 1.94 -2.23 -7.90
N ALA A 77 1.15 -1.81 -6.91
CA ALA A 77 0.97 -0.38 -6.62
C ALA A 77 2.28 0.29 -6.17
N VAL A 78 3.06 -0.37 -5.31
CA VAL A 78 4.38 0.10 -4.87
C VAL A 78 5.38 0.11 -6.03
N PHE A 79 5.34 -0.89 -6.90
CA PHE A 79 6.22 -0.98 -8.08
C PHE A 79 5.99 0.21 -9.02
N VAL A 80 4.72 0.50 -9.35
CA VAL A 80 4.36 1.67 -10.16
C VAL A 80 4.86 2.96 -9.53
N ALA A 81 4.62 3.16 -8.23
CA ALA A 81 5.06 4.36 -7.53
C ALA A 81 6.59 4.47 -7.45
N GLN A 82 7.31 3.34 -7.33
CA GLN A 82 8.78 3.32 -7.36
C GLN A 82 9.31 3.82 -8.72
N ILE A 83 8.72 3.37 -9.85
CA ILE A 83 9.10 3.88 -11.19
C ILE A 83 8.82 5.38 -11.32
N CYS A 84 7.68 5.86 -10.82
CA CYS A 84 7.35 7.29 -10.83
C CYS A 84 8.33 8.11 -9.96
N SER A 85 8.71 7.57 -8.81
CA SER A 85 9.69 8.18 -7.91
C SER A 85 11.08 8.28 -8.55
N GLU A 86 11.51 7.26 -9.30
CA GLU A 86 12.79 7.26 -10.03
C GLU A 86 12.83 8.31 -11.15
N GLN A 87 11.68 8.84 -11.55
CA GLN A 87 11.52 9.88 -12.57
C GLN A 87 11.24 11.26 -11.95
N ASP A 88 11.50 11.43 -10.65
CA ASP A 88 11.26 12.66 -9.89
C ASP A 88 9.80 13.17 -9.99
N SER A 89 8.83 12.25 -10.17
CA SER A 89 7.41 12.59 -10.37
C SER A 89 6.62 12.65 -9.06
N PHE A 90 6.42 11.50 -8.41
CA PHE A 90 5.77 11.39 -7.10
C PHE A 90 6.18 10.11 -6.38
N HIS A 91 5.99 10.08 -5.07
CA HIS A 91 6.17 8.91 -4.22
C HIS A 91 4.83 8.28 -3.81
N ILE A 92 4.85 7.02 -3.37
CA ILE A 92 3.63 6.33 -2.91
C ILE A 92 2.93 7.08 -1.76
N GLY A 93 3.70 7.79 -0.91
CA GLY A 93 3.17 8.64 0.15
C GLY A 93 2.22 9.71 -0.37
N ASP A 94 2.60 10.40 -1.46
CA ASP A 94 1.77 11.44 -2.07
C ASP A 94 0.41 10.89 -2.52
N SER A 95 0.40 9.65 -3.04
CA SER A 95 -0.84 8.96 -3.45
C SER A 95 -1.71 8.59 -2.27
N ILE A 96 -1.10 8.14 -1.16
CA ILE A 96 -1.78 7.78 0.09
C ILE A 96 -2.38 9.04 0.74
N ASP A 97 -1.62 10.12 0.84
CA ASP A 97 -2.09 11.38 1.40
C ASP A 97 -3.26 11.95 0.58
N ALA A 98 -3.14 11.94 -0.75
CA ALA A 98 -4.22 12.38 -1.64
C ALA A 98 -5.52 11.56 -1.47
N VAL A 99 -5.44 10.24 -1.24
CA VAL A 99 -6.65 9.44 -0.97
C VAL A 99 -7.20 9.68 0.44
N CYS A 100 -6.33 9.85 1.45
CA CYS A 100 -6.73 10.18 2.81
C CYS A 100 -7.48 11.52 2.87
N GLU A 101 -6.92 12.59 2.33
CA GLU A 101 -7.57 13.91 2.24
C GLU A 101 -8.91 13.84 1.51
N LYS A 102 -8.95 13.11 0.39
CA LYS A 102 -10.17 12.89 -0.39
C LYS A 102 -11.24 12.17 0.43
N LEU A 103 -10.87 11.17 1.23
CA LEU A 103 -11.80 10.41 2.05
C LEU A 103 -12.31 11.26 3.23
N ILE A 104 -11.44 11.98 3.93
CA ILE A 104 -11.82 12.89 5.03
C ILE A 104 -12.83 13.92 4.53
N ARG A 105 -12.46 14.64 3.46
CA ARG A 105 -13.31 15.69 2.86
C ARG A 105 -14.67 15.17 2.34
N ARG A 106 -14.76 13.91 1.94
CA ARG A 106 -16.02 13.29 1.45
C ARG A 106 -16.90 12.74 2.56
N HIS A 107 -16.41 12.66 3.79
CA HIS A 107 -17.16 12.15 4.94
C HIS A 107 -17.13 13.13 6.12
N PRO A 108 -17.55 14.39 5.92
CA PRO A 108 -17.54 15.40 6.99
C PRO A 108 -18.36 14.95 8.21
N HIS A 109 -19.45 14.21 8.00
CA HIS A 109 -20.26 13.64 9.08
C HIS A 109 -19.53 12.64 10.00
N VAL A 110 -18.36 12.12 9.59
CA VAL A 110 -17.51 11.24 10.41
C VAL A 110 -16.37 12.03 11.05
N PHE A 111 -15.86 13.08 10.38
CA PHE A 111 -14.59 13.72 10.71
C PHE A 111 -14.70 15.18 11.21
N ASP A 112 -15.85 15.85 11.03
CA ASP A 112 -16.10 17.24 11.48
C ASP A 112 -16.87 17.26 12.82
N HIS A 113 -16.40 16.50 13.80
CA HIS A 113 -16.97 16.49 15.15
C HIS A 113 -16.13 17.34 16.12
N ASP A 114 -15.85 18.62 15.85
CA ASP A 114 -15.23 19.49 16.87
C ASP A 114 -15.32 21.02 16.59
N ASP A 115 -16.54 21.53 16.38
CA ASP A 115 -16.77 22.98 16.17
C ASP A 115 -17.83 23.61 17.10
N GLU A 116 -18.57 22.83 17.91
CA GLU A 116 -19.73 23.37 18.65
C GLU A 116 -19.63 23.43 20.18
N ASN A 117 -18.46 23.26 20.82
CA ASN A 117 -18.40 23.32 22.30
C ASN A 117 -17.25 24.13 22.93
N GLN A 118 -16.97 25.34 22.43
CA GLN A 118 -16.06 26.28 23.12
C GLN A 118 -16.54 27.75 23.20
N ASN A 119 -17.82 28.08 23.00
CA ASN A 119 -18.27 29.47 23.16
C ASN A 119 -19.55 29.70 23.99
N SER A 120 -19.83 28.84 24.98
CA SER A 120 -20.86 29.14 25.97
C SER A 120 -20.35 28.89 27.37
N LEU A 121 -19.60 29.87 27.89
CA LEU A 121 -19.50 30.21 29.32
C LEU A 121 -18.91 31.63 29.40
N THR A 122 -19.74 32.61 29.04
CA THR A 122 -19.80 33.91 29.72
C THR A 122 -20.17 33.72 31.19
#